data_AF-A0A1M6YY73-F1
#
_entry.id   AF-A0A1M6YY73-F1
#
_cell.length_a   1.000
_cell.length_b   1.000
_cell.length_c   1.000
_cell.angle_alpha   90.00
_cell.angle_beta   90.00
_cell.angle_gamma   90.00
#
_symmetry.space_group_name_H-M   'P 1'
#
loop_
_entity.id
_entity.type
_entity.pdbx_description
1 polymer ?
#
loop_
_entity_poly.entity_id
_entity_poly.type
_entity_poly.pdbx_seq_one_letter_code
_entity_poly.pdbx_strand_id
1 'polypeptide(L)' 'MATMTAEQIEQKKQQLKQLSEEMNAIIKELQEAGAWPLDEADLDQAAGGIPLFDIIKRDGE' A
#
# COMPACT_ATOMS: atom_id res chain seq x y z
N MET A 1 16.74 -4.53 23.89
CA MET A 1 15.52 -4.32 23.08
C MET A 1 15.10 -2.87 23.26
N ALA A 2 15.44 -1.98 22.32
CA ALA A 2 14.99 -0.59 22.40
C ALA A 2 13.51 -0.55 22.00
N THR A 3 12.62 -0.58 22.99
CA THR A 3 11.20 -0.38 22.76
C THR A 3 10.99 1.11 22.50
N MET A 4 10.46 1.44 21.32
CA MET A 4 10.08 2.83 21.02
C MET A 4 9.13 3.35 22.11
N THR A 5 9.34 4.59 22.54
CA THR A 5 8.44 5.24 23.51
C THR A 5 7.11 5.58 22.84
N ALA A 6 6.05 5.75 23.64
CA ALA A 6 4.73 6.12 23.14
C ALA A 6 4.76 7.41 22.29
N GLU A 7 5.54 8.41 22.71
CA GLU A 7 5.77 9.64 21.93
C GLU A 7 6.42 9.38 20.57
N GLN A 8 7.41 8.49 20.50
CA GLN A 8 8.05 8.15 19.23
C GLN A 8 7.09 7.42 18.29
N ILE A 9 6.18 6.59 18.84
CA ILE A 9 5.13 5.93 18.06
C ILE A 9 4.13 6.96 17.55
N GLU A 10 3.74 7.93 18.37
CA GLU A 10 2.81 9.00 17.98
C GLU A 10 3.38 9.89 16.88
N GLN A 11 4.65 10.29 17.00
CA GLN A 11 5.35 11.03 15.94
C GLN A 11 5.40 10.23 14.64
N LYS A 12 5.73 8.94 14.69
CA LYS A 12 5.72 8.09 13.49
C LYS A 12 4.32 7.94 12.89
N LYS A 13 3.27 7.85 13.71
CA LYS A 13 1.89 7.82 13.22
C LYS A 13 1.51 9.10 12.49
N GLN A 14 1.93 10.27 12.99
CA GLN A 14 1.69 11.53 12.30
C GLN A 14 2.46 11.62 10.98
N GLN A 15 3.71 11.16 10.95
CA GLN A 15 4.50 11.07 9.71
C GLN A 15 3.84 10.14 8.68
N LEU A 16 3.34 8.97 9.10
CA LEU A 16 2.62 8.05 8.22
C LEU A 16 1.32 8.66 7.68
N LYS A 17 0.61 9.45 8.50
CA LYS A 17 -0.60 10.14 8.06
C LYS A 17 -0.30 11.18 6.99
N GLN A 18 0.71 12.02 7.20
CA GLN A 18 1.15 13.00 6.18
C GLN A 18 1.59 12.30 4.90
N LEU A 19 2.39 11.23 5.02
CA LEU A 19 2.83 10.45 3.86
C LEU A 19 1.65 9.87 3.09
N SER A 20 0.60 9.38 3.77
CA SER A 20 -0.61 8.87 3.12
C SER A 20 -1.37 9.97 2.34
N GLU A 21 -1.42 11.19 2.88
CA GLU A 21 -2.08 12.32 2.21
C GLU A 21 -1.31 12.74 0.96
N GLU A 22 0.02 12.82 1.04
CA GLU A 22 0.89 13.08 -0.11
C GLU A 22 0.79 11.99 -1.17
N MET A 23 0.77 10.72 -0.77
CA MET A 23 0.66 9.59 -1.69
C MET A 23 -0.69 9.62 -2.43
N ASN A 24 -1.79 9.95 -1.75
CA ASN A 24 -3.10 10.12 -2.38
C ASN A 24 -3.14 11.28 -3.37
N ALA A 25 -2.45 12.39 -3.08
CA ALA A 25 -2.35 13.50 -4.02
C ALA A 25 -1.61 13.08 -5.30
N ILE A 26 -0.49 12.36 -5.16
CA ILE A 26 0.28 11.84 -6.30
C ILE A 26 -0.55 10.83 -7.10
N ILE A 27 -1.23 9.89 -6.43
CA ILE A 27 -2.11 8.92 -7.10
C ILE A 27 -3.15 9.64 -7.94
N LYS A 28 -3.78 10.68 -7.37
CA LYS A 28 -4.79 11.47 -8.08
C LYS A 28 -4.21 12.20 -9.29
N GLU A 29 -3.03 12.80 -9.17
CA GLU A 29 -2.35 13.44 -10.31
C GLU A 29 -2.03 12.43 -11.42
N LEU A 30 -1.57 11.23 -11.05
CA LEU A 30 -1.27 10.18 -12.02
C LEU A 30 -2.55 9.60 -12.66
N GLN A 31 -3.66 9.52 -11.91
CA GLN A 31 -4.97 9.15 -12.44
C GLN A 31 -5.49 10.19 -13.43
N GLU A 32 -5.39 11.49 -13.10
CA GLU A 32 -5.76 12.60 -14.00
C GLU A 32 -4.90 12.61 -15.28
N ALA A 33 -3.61 12.25 -15.18
CA ALA A 33 -2.72 12.09 -16.31
C ALA A 33 -2.97 10.79 -17.13
N GLY A 34 -3.89 9.92 -16.69
CA GLY A 34 -4.14 8.62 -17.30
C GLY A 34 -2.97 7.64 -17.16
N ALA A 35 -2.02 7.92 -16.28
CA ALA A 35 -0.79 7.15 -16.05
C ALA A 35 -0.90 6.19 -14.86
N TRP A 36 -2.02 6.20 -14.14
CA TRP A 36 -2.31 5.31 -13.01
C TRP A 36 -3.71 4.74 -13.11
N PRO A 37 -3.92 3.44 -12.79
CA PRO A 37 -5.24 2.85 -12.84
C PRO A 37 -6.19 3.57 -11.88
N LEU A 38 -7.38 3.89 -12.37
CA LEU A 38 -8.43 4.57 -11.61
C LEU A 38 -9.02 3.68 -10.50
N ASP A 39 -8.85 2.36 -10.60
CA ASP A 39 -9.38 1.37 -9.67
C ASP A 39 -8.30 0.90 -8.69
N GLU A 40 -8.53 1.11 -7.38
CA GLU A 40 -7.68 0.57 -6.31
C GLU A 40 -7.58 -0.96 -6.36
N ALA A 41 -8.58 -1.63 -6.92
CA ALA A 41 -8.59 -3.07 -7.14
C ALA A 41 -7.48 -3.54 -8.11
N ASP A 42 -7.20 -2.74 -9.15
CA ASP A 42 -6.10 -3.03 -10.09
C ASP A 42 -4.73 -2.78 -9.44
N LEU A 43 -4.64 -1.88 -8.45
CA LEU A 43 -3.42 -1.65 -7.68
C LEU A 43 -3.11 -2.79 -6.73
N ASP A 44 -4.12 -3.35 -6.07
CA ASP A 44 -3.95 -4.53 -5.21
C ASP A 44 -3.54 -5.76 -6.03
N GLN A 45 -4.08 -5.88 -7.25
CA GLN A 45 -3.68 -6.89 -8.22
C GLN A 45 -2.26 -6.66 -8.77
N ALA A 46 -1.90 -5.42 -9.13
CA ALA A 46 -0.58 -5.06 -9.66
C ALA A 46 0.53 -5.09 -8.61
N ALA A 47 0.21 -4.82 -7.33
CA ALA A 47 1.13 -4.92 -6.20
C ALA A 47 1.46 -6.37 -5.83
N GLY A 48 0.91 -7.36 -6.55
CA GLY A 48 1.24 -8.76 -6.37
C GLY A 48 0.36 -9.45 -5.34
N GLY A 49 -0.92 -9.07 -5.24
CA GLY A 49 -1.94 -9.88 -4.60
C GLY A 49 -2.08 -11.22 -5.32
N ILE A 50 -1.18 -12.16 -5.04
CA ILE A 50 -1.41 -13.57 -5.34
C ILE A 50 -2.59 -13.95 -4.45
N PRO A 51 -3.75 -14.31 -5.01
CA PRO A 51 -4.80 -14.91 -4.21
C PRO A 51 -4.20 -16.12 -3.49
N LEU A 52 -4.24 -16.14 -2.16
CA LEU A 52 -3.73 -17.22 -1.30
C LEU A 52 -4.24 -18.62 -1.73
N PHE A 53 -5.31 -18.67 -2.50
CA PHE A 53 -5.91 -19.87 -3.08
C PHE A 53 -5.09 -20.50 -4.22
N ASP A 54 -4.28 -19.74 -4.96
CA ASP A 54 -3.49 -20.25 -6.10
C ASP A 54 -2.10 -20.78 -5.73
N ILE A 55 -1.55 -20.40 -4.57
CA ILE A 55 -0.25 -20.91 -4.10
C ILE A 55 -0.36 -22.39 -3.72
N ILE A 56 -1.53 -22.85 -3.24
CA ILE A 56 -1.71 -24.22 -2.74
C ILE A 56 -1.87 -25.23 -3.88
N LYS A 57 -2.19 -24.80 -5.12
CA LYS A 57 -2.40 -25.72 -6.25
C LYS A 57 -1.17 -26.02 -7.10
N ARG A 58 -0.07 -25.26 -6.96
CA ARG A 58 1.07 -25.39 -7.89
C ARG A 58 2.18 -26.36 -7.42
N ASP A 59 2.10 -26.83 -6.18
CA ASP A 59 3.04 -27.81 -5.59
C ASP A 59 2.49 -29.25 -5.59
N GLY A 60 1.38 -29.51 -6.30
CA GLY A 60 0.64 -30.77 -6.25
C GLY A 60 0.42 -31.51 -7.57
N GLU A 61 1.15 -31.18 -8.63
CA GLU A 61 1.21 -31.98 -9.88
C GLU A 61 2.64 -32.44 -10.18
#